data_AF-A0A377WIH2-F1
#
_entry.id   AF-A0A377WIH2-F1
#
_cell.length_a   1.000
_cell.length_b   1.000
_cell.length_c   1.000
_cell.angle_alpha   90.00
_cell.angle_beta   90.00
_cell.angle_gamma   90.00
#
_symmetry.space_group_name_H-M   'P 1'
#
loop_
_entity.id
_entity.type
_entity.pdbx_description
1 polymer ?
#
loop_
_entity_poly.entity_id
_entity_poly.type
_entity_poly.pdbx_seq_one_letter_code
_entity_poly.pdbx_strand_id
1 'polypeptide(L)'
;MNANCRYLDAILEQYHQGRDNRLAYRVARRDAYNRDAELASVVSNLSTEPRADATQRETAFRLLCLNHTFTSYISALGAHREKLSTPEILALLDDAVCYVDDALHHTPADEQRVQQALNSLQSRIHHLEPRADSKEPLVLQQIGLLLALLPEICRLQQRVHAQTE
;
A
#
# COMPACT_ATOMS: atom_id res chain seq x y z
N MET A 1 6.49 5.22 -4.47
CA MET A 1 5.82 4.12 -3.72
C MET A 1 5.71 2.83 -4.54
N ASN A 2 6.15 2.80 -5.79
CA ASN A 2 6.02 1.67 -6.72
C ASN A 2 6.73 0.39 -6.25
N ALA A 3 7.76 0.51 -5.40
CA ALA A 3 8.38 -0.65 -4.77
C ALA A 3 7.42 -1.37 -3.79
N ASN A 4 6.52 -0.65 -3.14
CA ASN A 4 5.47 -1.23 -2.30
C ASN A 4 4.42 -1.95 -3.16
N CYS A 5 4.02 -1.39 -4.32
CA CYS A 5 3.14 -2.08 -5.28
C CYS A 5 3.76 -3.41 -5.71
N ARG A 6 5.01 -3.40 -6.19
CA ARG A 6 5.72 -4.63 -6.60
C ARG A 6 5.86 -5.65 -5.46
N TYR A 7 6.03 -5.18 -4.23
CA TYR A 7 6.09 -6.07 -3.07
C TYR A 7 4.73 -6.70 -2.78
N LEU A 8 3.65 -5.93 -2.87
CA LEU A 8 2.29 -6.42 -2.74
C LEU A 8 1.92 -7.40 -3.87
N ASP A 9 2.30 -7.11 -5.12
CA ASP A 9 2.11 -8.01 -6.28
C ASP A 9 2.80 -9.36 -6.04
N ALA A 10 4.05 -9.34 -5.59
CA ALA A 10 4.81 -10.55 -5.29
C ALA A 10 4.25 -11.37 -4.11
N ILE A 11 3.43 -10.73 -3.25
CA ILE A 11 2.68 -11.41 -2.19
C ILE A 11 1.38 -11.99 -2.76
N LEU A 12 0.67 -11.25 -3.62
CA LEU A 12 -0.56 -11.69 -4.28
C LEU A 12 -0.36 -13.01 -5.03
N GLU A 13 0.73 -13.12 -5.80
CA GLU A 13 1.09 -14.36 -6.49
C GLU A 13 1.13 -15.57 -5.54
N GLN A 14 1.56 -15.38 -4.30
CA GLN A 14 1.70 -16.46 -3.31
C GLN A 14 0.39 -16.81 -2.61
N TYR A 15 -0.57 -15.89 -2.53
CA TYR A 15 -1.93 -16.23 -2.12
C TYR A 15 -2.59 -17.17 -3.15
N HIS A 16 -2.31 -17.01 -4.44
CA HIS A 16 -2.83 -17.90 -5.49
C HIS A 16 -2.07 -19.23 -5.57
N GLN A 17 -0.75 -19.18 -5.57
CA GLN A 17 0.10 -20.33 -5.93
C GLN A 17 0.63 -21.08 -4.71
N GLY A 18 0.62 -20.44 -3.55
CA GLY A 18 1.25 -20.90 -2.32
C GLY A 18 2.60 -20.26 -2.06
N ARG A 19 3.05 -20.44 -0.82
CA ARG A 19 4.25 -19.77 -0.31
C ARG A 19 5.51 -20.27 -1.01
N ASP A 20 6.24 -19.34 -1.61
CA ASP A 20 7.56 -19.54 -2.18
C ASP A 20 8.50 -18.40 -1.74
N ASN A 21 9.78 -18.71 -1.52
CA ASN A 21 10.81 -17.74 -1.17
C ASN A 21 11.71 -17.42 -2.37
N ARG A 22 11.16 -17.46 -3.60
CA ARG A 22 11.89 -17.11 -4.83
C ARG A 22 12.57 -15.76 -4.73
N LEU A 23 13.60 -15.60 -5.55
CA LEU A 23 14.37 -14.37 -5.63
C LEU A 23 13.48 -13.14 -5.87
N ALA A 24 12.48 -13.23 -6.75
CA ALA A 24 11.57 -12.13 -7.07
C ALA A 24 10.90 -11.54 -5.82
N TYR A 25 10.29 -12.38 -4.97
CA TYR A 25 9.70 -11.95 -3.70
C TYR A 25 10.71 -11.27 -2.77
N ARG A 26 11.91 -11.85 -2.63
CA ARG A 26 12.95 -11.29 -1.73
C ARG A 26 13.46 -9.94 -2.22
N VAL A 27 13.63 -9.79 -3.53
CA VAL A 27 14.04 -8.52 -4.16
C VAL A 27 12.95 -7.47 -3.96
N ALA A 28 11.70 -7.78 -4.27
CA ALA A 28 10.59 -6.86 -4.09
C ALA A 28 10.46 -6.39 -2.64
N ARG A 29 10.55 -7.32 -1.67
CA ARG A 29 10.58 -6.98 -0.24
C ARG A 29 11.74 -6.04 0.11
N ARG A 30 12.95 -6.38 -0.32
CA ARG A 30 14.15 -5.58 -0.02
C ARG A 30 14.04 -4.18 -0.62
N ASP A 31 13.55 -4.08 -1.85
CA ASP A 31 13.39 -2.80 -2.53
C ASP A 31 12.37 -1.90 -1.83
N ALA A 32 11.25 -2.46 -1.35
CA ALA A 32 10.26 -1.72 -0.56
C ALA A 32 10.90 -1.08 0.69
N TYR A 33 11.64 -1.87 1.49
CA TYR A 33 12.32 -1.36 2.68
C TYR A 33 13.47 -0.39 2.37
N ASN A 34 14.22 -0.62 1.28
CA ASN A 34 15.27 0.31 0.87
C ASN A 34 14.67 1.67 0.48
N ARG A 35 13.53 1.70 -0.22
CA ARG A 35 12.83 2.93 -0.58
C ARG A 35 12.26 3.64 0.65
N ASP A 36 11.75 2.89 1.64
CA ASP A 36 11.30 3.47 2.91
C ASP A 36 12.46 4.13 3.68
N ALA A 37 13.61 3.46 3.76
CA ALA A 37 14.81 4.00 4.39
C ALA A 37 15.38 5.24 3.64
N GLU A 38 15.35 5.22 2.31
CA GLU A 38 15.73 6.37 1.48
C GLU A 38 14.81 7.56 1.73
N LEU A 39 13.48 7.35 1.78
CA LEU A 39 12.52 8.38 2.13
C LEU A 39 12.78 8.94 3.54
N ALA A 40 13.05 8.08 4.52
CA ALA A 40 13.39 8.51 5.88
C ALA A 40 14.62 9.43 5.90
N SER A 41 15.66 9.10 5.11
CA SER A 41 16.84 9.94 4.97
C SER A 41 16.52 11.29 4.33
N VAL A 42 15.69 11.32 3.27
CA VAL A 42 15.27 12.57 2.62
C VAL A 42 14.51 13.47 3.60
N VAL A 43 13.56 12.91 4.36
CA VAL A 43 12.79 13.66 5.36
C VAL A 43 13.69 14.17 6.49
N SER A 44 14.65 13.36 6.94
CA SER A 44 15.63 13.80 7.94
C SER A 44 16.45 15.00 7.46
N ASN A 45 16.89 14.99 6.20
CA ASN A 45 17.62 16.12 5.61
C ASN A 45 16.72 17.36 5.46
N LEU A 46 15.48 17.18 5.00
CA LEU A 46 14.51 18.28 4.91
C LEU A 46 14.20 18.90 6.28
N SER A 47 14.21 18.09 7.34
CA SER A 47 13.94 18.56 8.71
C SER A 47 15.02 19.50 9.24
N THR A 48 16.25 19.42 8.72
CA THR A 48 17.38 20.27 9.12
C THR A 48 17.68 21.38 8.12
N GLU A 49 17.04 21.39 6.95
CA GLU A 49 17.20 22.41 5.92
C GLU A 49 16.65 23.77 6.40
N PRO A 50 17.50 24.80 6.59
CA PRO A 50 17.09 26.08 7.17
C PRO A 50 16.03 26.81 6.35
N ARG A 51 16.01 26.59 5.03
CA ARG A 51 15.08 27.25 4.10
C ARG A 51 13.77 26.48 3.88
N ALA A 52 13.66 25.26 4.38
CA ALA A 52 12.45 24.47 4.21
C ALA A 52 11.29 25.06 5.00
N ASP A 53 10.13 25.16 4.35
CA ASP A 53 8.90 25.63 4.99
C ASP A 53 8.42 24.62 6.06
N ALA A 54 7.82 25.13 7.15
CA ALA A 54 7.31 24.29 8.22
C ALA A 54 6.22 23.31 7.71
N THR A 55 5.38 23.76 6.78
CA THR A 55 4.33 22.93 6.16
C THR A 55 4.93 21.83 5.28
N GLN A 56 6.03 22.12 4.58
CA GLN A 56 6.75 21.14 3.77
C GLN A 56 7.34 20.03 4.66
N ARG A 57 7.99 20.40 5.77
CA ARG A 57 8.53 19.44 6.74
C ARG A 57 7.43 18.55 7.32
N GLU A 58 6.31 19.14 7.74
CA GLU A 58 5.17 18.38 8.28
C GLU A 58 4.58 17.42 7.23
N THR A 59 4.38 17.90 6.00
CA THR A 59 3.83 17.09 4.90
C THR A 59 4.74 15.90 4.59
N ALA A 60 6.04 16.12 4.50
CA ALA A 60 7.02 15.08 4.22
C ALA A 60 7.11 14.05 5.37
N PHE A 61 7.08 14.52 6.63
CA PHE A 61 7.07 13.64 7.80
C PHE A 61 5.80 12.76 7.84
N ARG A 62 4.62 13.36 7.60
CA ARG A 62 3.36 12.60 7.54
C ARG A 62 3.39 11.55 6.42
N LEU A 63 3.90 11.91 5.24
CA LEU A 63 4.02 10.97 4.13
C LEU A 63 4.97 9.81 4.47
N LEU A 64 6.10 10.08 5.15
CA LEU A 64 6.99 9.04 5.66
C LEU A 64 6.28 8.10 6.64
N CYS A 65 5.56 8.63 7.63
CA CYS A 65 4.83 7.81 8.61
C CYS A 65 3.78 6.92 7.93
N LEU A 66 3.03 7.47 6.97
CA LEU A 66 2.03 6.72 6.21
C LEU A 66 2.68 5.66 5.33
N ASN A 67 3.77 5.97 4.63
CA ASN A 67 4.49 5.00 3.82
C ASN A 67 5.08 3.85 4.65
N HIS A 68 5.61 4.16 5.83
CA HIS A 68 6.11 3.15 6.77
C HIS A 68 5.00 2.23 7.27
N THR A 69 3.84 2.81 7.62
CA THR A 69 2.64 2.07 8.04
C THR A 69 2.12 1.18 6.90
N PHE A 70 2.05 1.73 5.69
CA PHE A 70 1.66 1.01 4.47
C PHE A 70 2.59 -0.19 4.22
N THR A 71 3.91 0.02 4.28
CA THR A 71 4.90 -1.05 4.13
C THR A 71 4.78 -2.12 5.22
N SER A 72 4.39 -1.73 6.43
CA SER A 72 4.17 -2.64 7.56
C SER A 72 2.94 -3.54 7.35
N TYR A 73 1.83 -3.00 6.85
CA TYR A 73 0.65 -3.80 6.51
C TYR A 73 0.92 -4.78 5.36
N ILE A 74 1.66 -4.36 4.31
CA ILE A 74 2.11 -5.28 3.26
C ILE A 74 3.01 -6.37 3.85
N SER A 75 3.88 -6.02 4.79
CA SER A 75 4.77 -6.99 5.44
C SER A 75 4.02 -8.00 6.31
N ALA A 76 2.93 -7.59 6.96
CA ALA A 76 2.03 -8.49 7.67
C ALA A 76 1.37 -9.48 6.70
N LEU A 77 0.83 -9.01 5.56
CA LEU A 77 0.35 -9.89 4.48
C LEU A 77 1.45 -10.89 4.06
N GLY A 78 2.65 -10.38 3.78
CA GLY A 78 3.80 -11.19 3.40
C GLY A 78 4.23 -12.24 4.43
N ALA A 79 4.03 -12.01 5.72
CA ALA A 79 4.29 -13.00 6.77
C ALA A 79 3.28 -14.16 6.75
N HIS A 80 2.07 -13.90 6.26
CA HIS A 80 0.93 -14.82 6.23
C HIS A 80 0.46 -15.18 4.82
N ARG A 81 1.38 -15.15 3.84
CA ARG A 81 1.14 -15.39 2.40
C ARG A 81 0.96 -16.87 2.01
N GLU A 82 0.22 -17.63 2.81
CA GLU A 82 -0.13 -19.00 2.46
C GLU A 82 -1.20 -19.06 1.36
N LYS A 83 -1.31 -20.19 0.67
CA LYS A 83 -2.28 -20.35 -0.40
C LYS A 83 -3.70 -20.20 0.17
N LEU A 84 -4.50 -19.31 -0.42
CA LEU A 84 -5.93 -19.21 -0.14
C LEU A 84 -6.71 -20.08 -1.13
N SER A 85 -7.89 -20.51 -0.70
CA SER A 85 -8.77 -21.36 -1.51
C SER A 85 -10.14 -20.75 -1.79
N THR A 86 -10.41 -19.56 -1.25
CA THR A 86 -11.70 -18.87 -1.37
C THR A 86 -11.65 -17.92 -2.57
N PRO A 87 -12.32 -18.24 -3.70
CA PRO A 87 -12.18 -17.48 -4.94
C PRO A 87 -12.58 -16.01 -4.81
N GLU A 88 -13.61 -15.70 -4.01
CA GLU A 88 -14.12 -14.35 -3.82
C GLU A 88 -13.10 -13.46 -3.09
N ILE A 89 -12.34 -14.03 -2.15
CA ILE A 89 -11.24 -13.33 -1.47
C ILE A 89 -10.08 -13.13 -2.43
N LEU A 90 -9.70 -14.15 -3.21
CA LEU A 90 -8.64 -14.00 -4.21
C LEU A 90 -8.97 -12.91 -5.24
N ALA A 91 -10.20 -12.89 -5.76
CA ALA A 91 -10.66 -11.84 -6.66
C ALA A 91 -10.64 -10.45 -6.00
N LEU A 92 -11.01 -10.35 -4.72
CA LEU A 92 -10.87 -9.09 -3.97
C LEU A 92 -9.42 -8.64 -3.88
N LEU A 93 -8.49 -9.57 -3.62
CA LEU A 93 -7.07 -9.24 -3.56
C LEU A 93 -6.55 -8.77 -4.92
N ASP A 94 -6.93 -9.44 -6.01
CA ASP A 94 -6.56 -9.04 -7.37
C ASP A 94 -7.03 -7.61 -7.67
N ASP A 95 -8.29 -7.30 -7.34
CA ASP A 95 -8.85 -5.95 -7.54
C ASP A 95 -8.22 -4.91 -6.61
N ALA A 96 -7.93 -5.27 -5.35
CA ALA A 96 -7.32 -4.36 -4.38
C ALA A 96 -5.89 -3.99 -4.79
N VAL A 97 -5.14 -4.95 -5.34
CA VAL A 97 -3.78 -4.70 -5.85
C VAL A 97 -3.82 -3.79 -7.08
N CYS A 98 -4.72 -4.05 -8.04
CA CYS A 98 -4.93 -3.15 -9.17
C CYS A 98 -5.31 -1.74 -8.70
N TYR A 99 -6.22 -1.64 -7.74
CA TYR A 99 -6.64 -0.36 -7.17
C TYR A 99 -5.50 0.40 -6.49
N VAL A 100 -4.62 -0.29 -5.73
CA VAL A 100 -3.47 0.36 -5.08
C VAL A 100 -2.57 1.03 -6.13
N ASP A 101 -2.32 0.37 -7.25
CA ASP A 101 -1.52 0.93 -8.33
C ASP A 101 -2.23 2.11 -9.00
N ASP A 102 -3.51 1.94 -9.35
CA ASP A 102 -4.34 3.02 -9.92
C ASP A 102 -4.38 4.25 -9.01
N ALA A 103 -4.64 4.05 -7.72
CA ALA A 103 -4.76 5.14 -6.75
C ALA A 103 -3.44 5.91 -6.59
N LEU A 104 -2.28 5.26 -6.65
CA LEU A 104 -0.99 5.95 -6.50
C LEU A 104 -0.56 6.72 -7.76
N HIS A 105 -1.17 6.46 -8.92
CA HIS A 105 -0.77 7.04 -10.20
C HIS A 105 -1.91 7.79 -10.94
N HIS A 106 -3.08 7.95 -10.30
CA HIS A 106 -4.24 8.58 -10.93
C HIS A 106 -4.03 10.07 -11.23
N THR A 107 -4.74 10.55 -12.24
CA THR A 107 -4.84 12.00 -12.53
C THR A 107 -6.05 12.61 -11.80
N PRO A 108 -6.13 13.94 -11.61
CA PRO A 108 -7.32 14.55 -11.01
C PRO A 108 -8.64 14.21 -11.74
N ALA A 109 -8.60 13.89 -13.04
CA ALA A 109 -9.78 13.47 -13.79
C ALA A 109 -10.30 12.07 -13.39
N ASP A 110 -9.45 11.23 -12.80
CA ASP A 110 -9.78 9.88 -12.35
C ASP A 110 -10.35 9.84 -10.92
N GLU A 111 -10.36 10.95 -10.18
CA GLU A 111 -10.64 10.99 -8.73
C GLU A 111 -11.98 10.32 -8.38
N GLN A 112 -13.04 10.59 -9.15
CA GLN A 112 -14.34 9.97 -8.93
C GLN A 112 -14.31 8.45 -9.14
N ARG A 113 -13.60 7.97 -10.15
CA ARG A 113 -13.46 6.53 -10.45
C ARG A 113 -12.69 5.82 -9.34
N VAL A 114 -11.59 6.42 -8.88
CA VAL A 114 -10.78 5.90 -7.77
C VAL A 114 -11.64 5.83 -6.49
N GLN A 115 -12.39 6.88 -6.17
CA GLN A 115 -13.25 6.87 -4.99
C GLN A 115 -14.36 5.80 -5.05
N GLN A 116 -14.96 5.59 -6.22
CA GLN A 116 -15.96 4.54 -6.42
C GLN A 116 -15.34 3.14 -6.27
N ALA A 117 -14.16 2.92 -6.83
CA ALA A 117 -13.44 1.65 -6.69
C ALA A 117 -13.09 1.36 -5.21
N LEU A 118 -12.62 2.37 -4.47
CA LEU A 118 -12.36 2.26 -3.03
C LEU A 118 -13.61 1.84 -2.25
N ASN A 119 -14.74 2.53 -2.49
CA ASN A 119 -16.00 2.24 -1.82
C ASN A 119 -16.49 0.82 -2.13
N SER A 120 -16.33 0.38 -3.38
CA SER A 120 -16.68 -0.99 -3.80
C SER A 120 -15.84 -2.05 -3.07
N LEU A 121 -14.52 -1.84 -3.00
CA LEU A 121 -13.61 -2.73 -2.28
C LEU A 121 -13.93 -2.79 -0.78
N GLN A 122 -14.16 -1.64 -0.14
CA GLN A 122 -14.52 -1.58 1.28
C GLN A 122 -15.85 -2.30 1.55
N SER A 123 -16.86 -2.10 0.70
CA SER A 123 -18.13 -2.81 0.81
C SER A 123 -17.94 -4.33 0.70
N ARG A 124 -17.15 -4.80 -0.26
CA ARG A 124 -16.83 -6.24 -0.40
C ARG A 124 -16.11 -6.79 0.82
N ILE A 125 -15.12 -6.06 1.38
CA ILE A 125 -14.43 -6.47 2.62
C ILE A 125 -15.41 -6.65 3.77
N HIS A 126 -16.40 -5.78 3.90
CA HIS A 126 -17.41 -5.87 4.96
C HIS A 126 -18.42 -7.01 4.78
N HIS A 127 -18.66 -7.47 3.54
CA HIS A 127 -19.64 -8.51 3.23
C HIS A 127 -19.04 -9.90 3.05
N LEU A 128 -17.74 -10.01 2.80
CA LEU A 128 -17.07 -11.29 2.73
C LEU A 128 -17.02 -11.94 4.12
N GLU A 129 -17.41 -13.20 4.20
CA GLU A 129 -17.32 -14.00 5.41
C GLU A 129 -16.06 -14.88 5.35
N PRO A 130 -14.95 -14.46 5.98
CA PRO A 130 -13.74 -15.27 5.99
C PRO A 130 -13.91 -16.48 6.91
N ARG A 131 -13.25 -17.59 6.56
CA ARG A 131 -13.18 -18.76 7.44
C ARG A 131 -12.37 -18.43 8.68
N ALA A 132 -13.00 -18.55 9.85
CA ALA A 132 -12.42 -18.12 11.12
C ALA A 132 -11.14 -18.88 11.52
N ASP A 133 -10.98 -20.12 11.04
CA ASP A 133 -9.81 -20.99 11.27
C ASP A 133 -8.69 -20.82 10.22
N SER A 134 -8.83 -19.84 9.31
CA SER A 134 -7.86 -19.56 8.25
C SER A 134 -7.13 -18.22 8.46
N LYS A 135 -6.23 -17.85 7.53
CA LYS A 135 -5.60 -16.51 7.50
C LYS A 135 -6.45 -15.44 6.82
N GLU A 136 -7.58 -15.81 6.23
CA GLU A 136 -8.48 -14.90 5.52
C GLU A 136 -8.91 -13.68 6.36
N PRO A 137 -9.27 -13.80 7.66
CA PRO A 137 -9.65 -12.64 8.46
C PRO A 137 -8.51 -11.62 8.57
N LEU A 138 -7.27 -12.09 8.78
CA LEU A 138 -6.10 -11.23 8.85
C LEU A 138 -5.84 -10.56 7.49
N VAL A 139 -5.94 -11.32 6.40
CA VAL A 139 -5.71 -10.81 5.04
C VAL A 139 -6.69 -9.69 4.70
N LEU A 140 -7.99 -9.91 4.94
CA LEU A 140 -9.03 -8.89 4.72
C LEU A 140 -8.80 -7.65 5.60
N GLN A 141 -8.41 -7.85 6.87
CA GLN A 141 -8.09 -6.75 7.77
C GLN A 141 -6.91 -5.92 7.27
N GLN A 142 -5.78 -6.55 6.89
CA GLN A 142 -4.60 -5.82 6.42
C GLN A 142 -4.85 -5.09 5.10
N ILE A 143 -5.63 -5.68 4.17
CA ILE A 143 -6.04 -5.00 2.94
C ILE A 143 -6.94 -3.81 3.25
N GLY A 144 -7.94 -3.97 4.12
CA GLY A 144 -8.80 -2.85 4.53
C GLY A 144 -8.01 -1.69 5.12
N LEU A 145 -7.03 -1.99 5.98
CA LEU A 145 -6.11 -1.00 6.55
C LEU A 145 -5.25 -0.32 5.48
N LEU A 146 -4.70 -1.06 4.51
CA LEU A 146 -3.96 -0.50 3.38
C LEU A 146 -4.80 0.47 2.56
N LEU A 147 -6.01 0.05 2.19
CA LEU A 147 -6.94 0.84 1.39
C LEU A 147 -7.35 2.14 2.11
N ALA A 148 -7.51 2.10 3.44
CA ALA A 148 -7.85 3.27 4.24
C ALA A 148 -6.74 4.34 4.28
N LEU A 149 -5.47 3.98 4.08
CA LEU A 149 -4.36 4.94 4.06
C LEU A 149 -4.23 5.68 2.73
N LEU A 150 -4.65 5.04 1.63
CA LEU A 150 -4.36 5.53 0.27
C LEU A 150 -4.89 6.94 -0.04
N PRO A 151 -6.13 7.32 0.34
CA PRO A 151 -6.62 8.68 0.05
C PRO A 151 -5.71 9.78 0.62
N GLU A 152 -5.27 9.60 1.87
CA GLU A 152 -4.40 10.59 2.53
C GLU A 152 -2.99 10.58 1.92
N ILE A 153 -2.46 9.41 1.58
CA ILE A 153 -1.17 9.29 0.89
C ILE A 153 -1.21 10.06 -0.44
N CYS A 154 -2.24 9.84 -1.26
CA CYS A 154 -2.38 10.49 -2.57
C CYS A 154 -2.47 12.00 -2.43
N ARG A 155 -3.29 12.48 -1.48
CA ARG A 155 -3.44 13.91 -1.18
C ARG A 155 -2.10 14.55 -0.78
N LEU A 156 -1.32 13.90 0.07
CA LEU A 156 -0.01 14.41 0.49
C LEU A 156 1.01 14.35 -0.65
N GLN A 157 1.00 13.31 -1.50
CA GLN A 157 1.85 13.25 -2.69
C GLN A 157 1.58 14.40 -3.65
N GLN A 158 0.32 14.70 -3.94
CA GLN A 158 -0.06 15.84 -4.80
C GLN A 158 0.42 17.17 -4.22
N ARG A 159 0.30 17.36 -2.90
CA ARG A 159 0.81 18.57 -2.22
C ARG A 159 2.32 18.72 -2.34
N VAL A 160 3.08 17.62 -2.25
CA VAL A 160 4.55 17.66 -2.43
C VAL A 160 4.91 18.01 -3.88
N HIS A 161 4.21 17.45 -4.87
CA HIS A 161 4.46 17.77 -6.28
C HIS A 161 4.16 19.24 -6.60
N ALA A 162 3.01 19.74 -6.15
CA ALA A 162 2.60 21.13 -6.36
C ALA A 162 3.49 22.18 -5.67
N GLN A 163 4.36 21.77 -4.74
CA GLN A 163 5.32 22.64 -4.06
C GLN A 163 6.71 22.63 -4.70
N THR A 164 6.94 21.73 -5.67
CA THR A 164 8.22 21.60 -6.40
C THR A 164 8.19 22.34 -7.74
N GLU A 165 6.99 22.73 -8.20
CA GLU A 165 6.74 23.60 -9.37
C GLU A 165 6.73 25.09 -8.98
#